data_AF-A0A3B8NVJ2-F1
#
_entry.id   AF-A0A3B8NVJ2-F1
#
_cell.length_a   1.000
_cell.length_b   1.000
_cell.length_c   1.000
_cell.angle_alpha   90.00
_cell.angle_beta   90.00
_cell.angle_gamma   90.00
#
_symmetry.space_group_name_H-M   'P 1'
#
loop_
_entity.id
_entity.type
_entity.pdbx_description
1 polymer ?
#
loop_
_entity_poly.entity_id
_entity_poly.type
_entity_poly.pdbx_seq_one_letter_code
_entity_poly.pdbx_strand_id
1 'polypeptide(L)'
;MFLHVGNDVVINDRTLIGVFDLENTSVAAATKDFLAKAQKEGRVVNVTYELPRSFLVCEEMGVTTVYICQVSAATIRKRAQLEEETRELTDF
;
A
#
# COMPACT_ATOMS: atom_id res chain seq x y z
N MET A 1 2.64 -8.48 11.11
CA MET A 1 3.93 -7.80 11.23
C MET A 1 3.81 -6.40 10.61
N PHE A 2 4.91 -5.64 10.57
CA PHE A 2 4.91 -4.29 10.01
C PHE A 2 5.69 -4.28 8.69
N LEU A 3 5.01 -3.93 7.60
CA LEU A 3 5.60 -3.80 6.28
C LEU A 3 6.19 -2.41 6.08
N HIS A 4 7.48 -2.32 5.78
CA HIS A 4 8.13 -1.05 5.44
C HIS A 4 7.85 -0.64 4.00
N VAL A 5 7.09 0.45 3.83
CA VAL A 5 6.55 0.91 2.54
C VAL A 5 7.28 2.12 1.97
N GLY A 6 8.26 2.67 2.70
CA GLY A 6 9.15 3.75 2.27
C GLY A 6 9.20 4.90 3.29
N ASN A 7 10.26 5.73 3.26
CA ASN A 7 10.44 6.93 4.11
C ASN A 7 10.05 6.73 5.58
N ASP A 8 10.56 5.66 6.20
CA ASP A 8 10.30 5.29 7.59
C ASP A 8 8.82 5.01 7.94
N VAL A 9 7.96 4.89 6.92
CA VAL A 9 6.56 4.49 7.09
C VAL A 9 6.46 2.96 7.10
N VAL A 10 5.84 2.48 8.16
CA VAL A 10 5.49 1.09 8.39
C VAL A 10 3.98 0.96 8.51
N ILE A 11 3.41 -0.05 7.86
CA ILE A 11 1.98 -0.39 7.94
C ILE A 11 1.82 -1.78 8.52
N ASN A 12 0.71 -2.04 9.21
CA ASN A 12 0.39 -3.38 9.66
C ASN A 12 -0.03 -4.25 8.45
N ASP A 13 0.72 -5.31 8.18
CA ASP A 13 0.46 -6.23 7.05
C ASP A 13 -0.96 -6.80 7.05
N ARG A 14 -1.55 -7.02 8.23
CA ARG A 14 -2.92 -7.54 8.39
C ARG A 14 -3.99 -6.57 7.92
N THR A 15 -3.66 -5.28 7.85
CA THR A 15 -4.57 -4.24 7.37
C THR A 15 -4.48 -4.07 5.86
N LEU A 16 -3.45 -4.62 5.22
CA LEU A 16 -3.21 -4.45 3.78
C LEU A 16 -4.24 -5.24 2.97
N ILE A 17 -5.12 -4.52 2.27
CA ILE A 17 -6.11 -5.11 1.37
C ILE A 17 -5.50 -5.35 -0.02
N GLY A 18 -4.67 -4.42 -0.49
CA GLY A 18 -4.15 -4.50 -1.85
C GLY A 18 -2.99 -3.58 -2.15
N VAL A 19 -2.19 -4.01 -3.12
CA VAL A 19 -1.01 -3.31 -3.65
C VAL A 19 -1.23 -3.06 -5.14
N PHE A 20 -1.21 -1.79 -5.54
CA PHE A 20 -1.55 -1.35 -6.90
C PHE A 20 -0.40 -0.55 -7.52
N ASP A 21 -0.11 -0.82 -8.79
CA ASP A 21 0.97 -0.19 -9.55
C ASP A 21 0.48 1.11 -10.21
N LEU A 22 1.22 2.21 -10.10
CA LEU A 22 0.92 3.50 -10.73
C LEU A 22 1.72 3.75 -12.01
N GLU A 23 2.85 3.07 -12.22
CA GLU A 23 3.69 3.23 -13.41
C GLU A 23 3.15 2.43 -14.59
N ASN A 24 2.69 1.22 -14.32
CA ASN A 24 2.35 0.23 -15.35
C ASN A 24 0.85 0.10 -15.60
N THR A 25 0.00 0.81 -14.86
CA THR A 25 -1.44 0.82 -15.12
C THR A 25 -1.81 2.02 -15.97
N SER A 26 -2.56 1.78 -17.05
CA SER A 26 -3.48 2.81 -17.53
C SER A 26 -4.44 3.07 -16.38
N VAL A 27 -4.25 4.17 -15.65
CA VAL A 27 -5.07 4.48 -14.47
C VAL A 27 -6.52 4.59 -14.93
N ALA A 28 -7.27 3.51 -14.74
CA ALA A 28 -8.66 3.41 -15.17
C ALA A 28 -9.46 4.52 -14.50
N ALA A 29 -10.56 4.95 -15.13
CA ALA A 29 -11.44 5.98 -14.56
C ALA A 29 -11.80 5.67 -13.10
N ALA A 30 -12.13 4.40 -12.80
CA ALA A 30 -12.41 3.92 -11.46
C ALA A 30 -11.27 4.17 -10.45
N THR A 31 -10.01 3.95 -10.85
CA THR A 31 -8.85 4.20 -9.97
C THR A 31 -8.68 5.69 -9.71
N LYS A 32 -8.86 6.54 -10.74
CA LYS A 32 -8.80 8.00 -10.57
C LYS A 32 -9.90 8.49 -9.63
N ASP A 33 -11.13 8.01 -9.83
CA ASP A 33 -12.29 8.37 -9.00
C ASP A 33 -12.10 7.92 -7.56
N PHE A 34 -11.58 6.70 -7.34
CA PHE A 34 -11.24 6.18 -6.03
C PHE A 34 -10.21 7.06 -5.31
N LEU A 35 -9.10 7.38 -5.97
CA LEU A 35 -8.03 8.20 -5.39
C LEU A 35 -8.50 9.63 -5.12
N ALA A 36 -9.26 10.23 -6.04
CA ALA A 36 -9.82 11.57 -5.87
C ALA A 36 -10.80 11.63 -4.69
N LYS A 37 -11.66 10.61 -4.54
CA LYS A 37 -12.56 10.49 -3.39
C LYS A 37 -11.78 10.34 -2.09
N ALA A 38 -10.78 9.44 -2.05
CA ALA A 38 -9.95 9.24 -0.88
C ALA A 38 -9.21 10.52 -0.47
N GLN A 39 -8.67 11.27 -1.44
CA GLN A 39 -8.01 12.54 -1.20
C GLN A 39 -8.98 13.57 -0.61
N LYS A 40 -10.19 13.70 -1.18
CA LYS A 40 -11.23 14.61 -0.69
C LYS A 40 -11.67 14.29 0.74
N GLU A 41 -11.68 13.01 1.10
CA GLU A 41 -12.07 12.52 2.42
C GLU A 41 -10.90 12.52 3.42
N GLY A 42 -9.70 12.99 3.03
CA GLY A 42 -8.53 13.04 3.93
C GLY A 42 -7.93 11.67 4.26
N ARG A 43 -8.22 10.64 3.44
CA ARG A 43 -7.78 9.26 3.64
C ARG A 43 -6.49 8.89 2.92
N VAL A 44 -5.81 9.88 2.32
CA VAL A 44 -4.56 9.67 1.58
C VAL A 44 -3.36 10.08 2.43
N VAL A 45 -2.41 9.17 2.57
CA VAL A 45 -1.10 9.40 3.19
C VAL A 45 -0.04 9.36 2.09
N ASN A 46 0.61 10.49 1.84
CA ASN A 46 1.75 10.55 0.94
C ASN A 46 3.00 10.12 1.71
N VAL A 47 3.48 8.92 1.42
CA VAL A 47 4.73 8.38 2.00
C VAL A 47 5.94 9.04 1.34
N THR A 48 5.79 9.55 0.12
CA THR A 48 6.86 10.16 -0.66
C THR A 48 6.50 11.55 -1.18
N TYR A 49 7.53 12.37 -1.38
CA TYR A 49 7.47 13.61 -2.16
C TYR A 49 8.05 13.43 -3.58
N GLU A 50 8.58 12.25 -3.89
CA GLU A 50 9.06 11.88 -5.22
C GLU A 50 7.91 11.35 -6.09
N LEU A 51 8.23 10.99 -7.34
CA LEU A 51 7.24 10.44 -8.27
C LEU A 51 6.66 9.14 -7.70
N PRO A 52 5.32 9.05 -7.54
CA PRO A 52 4.71 7.87 -6.95
C PRO A 52 4.72 6.70 -7.94
N ARG A 53 5.09 5.51 -7.44
CA ARG A 53 5.20 4.28 -8.24
C ARG A 53 4.13 3.25 -7.90
N SER A 54 3.54 3.34 -6.71
CA SER A 54 2.43 2.46 -6.30
C SER A 54 1.52 3.16 -5.31
N PHE A 55 0.33 2.60 -5.11
CA PHE A 55 -0.47 2.88 -3.93
C PHE A 55 -0.91 1.61 -3.22
N LEU A 56 -1.06 1.71 -1.90
CA LEU A 56 -1.54 0.63 -1.03
C LEU A 56 -2.89 1.02 -0.47
N VAL A 57 -3.77 0.04 -0.35
CA VAL A 57 -5.05 0.21 0.34
C VAL A 57 -4.99 -0.60 1.62
N CYS A 58 -5.15 0.08 2.76
CA CYS A 58 -5.24 -0.56 4.06
C CYS A 58 -6.61 -0.26 4.67
N GLU A 59 -7.16 -1.18 5.44
CA GLU A 59 -8.34 -0.95 6.26
C GLU A 59 -8.06 -1.32 7.72
N GLU A 60 -8.35 -0.38 8.60
CA GLU A 60 -8.26 -0.58 10.03
C GLU A 60 -9.49 0.01 10.71
N MET A 61 -10.18 -0.80 11.52
CA MET A 61 -11.40 -0.40 12.23
C MET A 61 -12.48 0.21 11.32
N GLY A 62 -12.61 -0.29 10.07
CA GLY A 62 -13.57 0.21 9.09
C GLY A 62 -13.16 1.51 8.39
N VAL A 63 -11.95 2.02 8.62
CA VAL A 63 -11.40 3.19 7.95
C VAL A 63 -10.40 2.75 6.89
N THR A 64 -10.68 3.08 5.63
CA THR A 64 -9.78 2.78 4.51
C THR A 64 -8.77 3.92 4.30
N THR A 65 -7.48 3.64 4.47
CA THR A 65 -6.37 4.56 4.21
C THR A 65 -5.61 4.16 2.95
N VAL A 66 -5.28 5.16 2.12
CA VAL A 66 -4.51 4.98 0.88
C VAL A 66 -3.10 5.53 1.07
N TYR A 67 -2.09 4.68 0.98
CA TYR A 67 -0.69 5.09 1.05
C TYR A 67 -0.10 5.24 -0.35
N ILE A 68 0.34 6.44 -0.70
CA ILE A 68 1.02 6.72 -1.97
C ILE A 68 2.53 6.57 -1.77
N CYS A 69 3.15 5.64 -2.51
CA CYS A 69 4.52 5.19 -2.25
C CYS A 69 5.43 5.36 -3.47
N GLN A 70 6.71 5.65 -3.23
CA GLN A 70 7.77 5.64 -4.26
C GLN A 70 8.31 4.23 -4.56
N VAL A 71 7.99 3.25 -3.72
CA VAL A 71 8.44 1.86 -3.91
C VAL A 71 7.48 1.17 -4.89
N SER A 72 7.99 0.34 -5.80
CA SER A 72 7.12 -0.34 -6.77
C SER A 72 6.22 -1.39 -6.12
N ALA A 73 5.04 -1.60 -6.72
CA ALA A 73 4.09 -2.63 -6.26
C ALA A 73 4.72 -4.03 -6.18
N ALA A 74 5.56 -4.39 -7.17
CA ALA A 74 6.26 -5.66 -7.20
C ALA A 74 7.23 -5.84 -6.00
N THR A 75 7.94 -4.77 -5.61
CA THR A 75 8.86 -4.81 -4.47
C THR A 75 8.10 -4.98 -3.16
N ILE A 76 6.99 -4.25 -3.00
CA ILE A 76 6.15 -4.35 -1.80
C ILE A 76 5.54 -5.75 -1.67
N ARG A 77 5.04 -6.33 -2.76
CA ARG A 77 4.52 -7.71 -2.77
C ARG A 77 5.58 -8.74 -2.37
N LYS A 78 6.80 -8.62 -2.91
CA LYS A 78 7.90 -9.53 -2.55
C LYS A 78 8.24 -9.47 -1.06
N ARG A 79 8.22 -8.26 -0.46
CA ARG A 79 8.43 -8.10 0.99
C ARG A 79 7.31 -8.72 1.81
N ALA A 80 6.06 -8.47 1.42
CA ALA A 80 4.90 -9.06 2.10
C ALA A 80 4.93 -10.60 2.08
N GLN A 81 5.32 -11.21 0.95
CA GLN A 81 5.46 -12.66 0.82
C GLN A 81 6.57 -13.24 1.70
N LEU A 82 7.73 -12.59 1.76
CA LEU A 82 8.83 -13.04 2.63
C LEU A 82 8.42 -13.02 4.12
N GLU A 83 7.59 -12.07 4.53
CA GLU A 83 7.05 -12.02 5.89
C GLU A 83 6.01 -13.12 6.15
N GLU A 84 5.17 -13.48 5.17
CA GLU A 84 4.25 -14.62 5.27
C GLU A 84 4.99 -15.96 5.39
N GLU A 85 6.02 -16.22 4.58
CA GLU A 85 6.84 -17.45 4.66
C GLU A 85 7.54 -17.58 6.01
N THR A 86 8.06 -16.47 6.55
CA THR A 86 8.69 -16.44 7.88
C THR A 86 7.67 -16.75 8.99
N ARG A 87 6.40 -16.33 8.81
CA ARG A 87 5.31 -16.62 9.75
C ARG A 87 5.01 -18.12 9.81
N GLU A 88 4.87 -18.78 8.66
CA GLU A 88 4.60 -20.22 8.62
C GLU A 88 5.70 -21.05 9.30
N LEU A 89 6.95 -20.60 9.22
CA LEU A 89 8.09 -21.27 9.87
C LEU A 89 8.15 -21.05 11.39
N THR A 90 7.50 -20.02 11.92
CA THR A 90 7.55 -19.64 13.35
C THR A 90 6.30 -20.02 14.12
N ASP A 91 5.25 -20.49 13.45
CA ASP A 91 3.99 -20.99 14.04
C ASP A 91 4.07 -22.49 14.47
N PHE A 92 5.27 -23.09 14.52
CA PHE A 92 5.56 -24.44 15.03
C PHE A 92 6.30 -24.42 16.36
#